data_AF-A0A964IR06-F1
#
_entry.id   AF-A0A964IR06-F1
#
_cell.length_a   1.000
_cell.length_b   1.000
_cell.length_c   1.000
_cell.angle_alpha   90.00
_cell.angle_beta   90.00
_cell.angle_gamma   90.00
#
_symmetry.space_group_name_H-M   'P 1'
#
loop_
_entity.id
_entity.type
_entity.pdbx_description
1 polymer ?
#
loop_
_entity_poly.entity_id
_entity_poly.type
_entity_poly.pdbx_seq_one_letter_code
_entity_poly.pdbx_strand_id
1 'polypeptide(L)'
;MIELLPFRSVHVDLLLTDSAQALAKRAEYLPLLSPREHERMARLVFERDRQRFLLTRALVRTMLSRYATVAPADWQFMANVHGRPELLERPAGVPDLRFNISHTDGLIACAVTIGREVGVDVEHVGRRLTRDVAARFFAPSEVAHLQSLPKDKQERVFFDYWTLKEAYIKARGFGLALPLGDFAFHLTADDAPAIAFEPSLPDDPATWQFLQDWPTPTHRLGLAIRRTGDDLPVRLRQVVP
;
A
#
# COMPACT_ATOMS: atom_id res chain seq x y z
N MET A 1 24.24 -17.41 -2.40
CA MET A 1 24.05 -16.23 -3.25
C MET A 1 22.58 -15.87 -3.14
N ILE A 2 22.22 -14.69 -2.63
CA ILE A 2 20.80 -14.28 -2.53
C ILE A 2 20.32 -14.01 -3.95
N GLU A 3 19.34 -14.79 -4.43
CA GLU A 3 18.72 -14.55 -5.72
C GLU A 3 17.82 -13.30 -5.60
N LEU A 4 18.21 -12.23 -6.27
CA LEU A 4 17.46 -10.97 -6.25
C LEU A 4 16.19 -11.10 -7.09
N LEU A 5 15.12 -10.43 -6.66
CA LEU A 5 13.86 -10.42 -7.39
C LEU A 5 13.99 -9.70 -8.75
N PRO A 6 13.25 -10.15 -9.78
CA PRO A 6 13.35 -9.60 -11.12
C PRO A 6 12.84 -8.16 -11.21
N PHE A 7 13.52 -7.35 -12.02
CA PHE A 7 13.29 -5.91 -12.13
C PHE A 7 12.04 -5.51 -12.92
N ARG A 8 11.40 -6.43 -13.64
CA ARG A 8 10.26 -6.15 -14.54
C ARG A 8 8.90 -6.44 -13.93
N SER A 9 8.80 -6.56 -12.61
CA SER A 9 7.54 -6.85 -11.92
C SER A 9 7.42 -6.04 -10.64
N VAL A 10 6.17 -5.73 -10.28
CA VAL A 10 5.84 -5.18 -8.97
C VAL A 10 5.59 -6.35 -8.02
N HIS A 11 6.21 -6.33 -6.84
CA HIS A 11 5.90 -7.31 -5.81
C HIS A 11 5.16 -6.63 -4.67
N VAL A 12 4.16 -7.33 -4.14
CA VAL A 12 3.40 -6.93 -2.95
C VAL A 12 3.49 -8.06 -1.94
N ASP A 13 4.19 -7.81 -0.84
CA ASP A 13 4.27 -8.76 0.27
C ASP A 13 3.21 -8.39 1.33
N LEU A 14 2.48 -9.40 1.78
CA LEU A 14 1.34 -9.32 2.68
C LEU A 14 1.68 -10.07 3.97
N LEU A 15 1.48 -9.43 5.12
CA LEU A 15 1.77 -10.01 6.42
C LEU A 15 0.55 -9.89 7.33
N LEU A 16 0.01 -11.05 7.73
CA LEU A 16 -1.03 -11.12 8.75
C LEU A 16 -0.43 -10.82 10.12
N THR A 17 -1.00 -9.83 10.81
CA THR A 17 -0.42 -9.33 12.06
C THR A 17 -0.61 -10.28 13.24
N ASP A 18 -1.52 -11.24 13.12
CA ASP A 18 -1.82 -12.29 14.09
C ASP A 18 -1.16 -13.65 13.75
N SER A 19 -0.31 -13.69 12.72
CA SER A 19 0.42 -14.90 12.33
C SER A 19 1.32 -15.39 13.47
N ALA A 20 1.00 -16.53 14.06
CA ALA A 20 1.79 -17.13 15.14
C ALA A 20 3.27 -17.33 14.76
N GLN A 21 3.56 -17.66 13.49
CA GLN A 21 4.92 -17.79 12.98
C GLN A 21 5.66 -16.45 12.96
N ALA A 22 4.99 -15.38 12.52
CA ALA A 22 5.58 -14.06 12.54
C ALA A 22 5.83 -13.58 13.97
N LEU A 23 4.91 -13.87 14.90
CA LEU A 23 5.05 -13.48 16.30
C LEU A 23 6.16 -14.24 17.02
N ALA A 24 6.36 -15.52 16.68
CA ALA A 24 7.45 -16.32 17.24
C ALA A 24 8.84 -15.75 16.91
N LYS A 25 8.99 -15.09 15.74
CA LYS A 25 10.23 -14.47 15.27
C LYS A 25 10.51 -13.08 15.85
N ARG A 26 9.74 -12.62 16.84
CA ARG A 26 9.91 -11.28 17.44
C ARG A 26 11.36 -10.95 17.84
N ALA A 27 12.09 -11.92 18.38
CA ALA A 27 13.49 -11.73 18.78
C ALA A 27 14.43 -11.47 17.60
N GLU A 28 14.13 -12.02 16.41
CA GLU A 28 14.90 -11.80 15.17
C GLU A 28 14.59 -10.43 14.55
N TYR A 29 13.38 -9.91 14.74
CA TYR A 29 12.97 -8.62 14.19
C TYR A 29 13.46 -7.42 15.00
N LEU A 30 13.63 -7.57 16.31
CA LEU A 30 14.07 -6.48 17.18
C LEU A 30 15.42 -5.87 16.75
N PRO A 31 16.47 -6.67 16.45
CA PRO A 31 17.74 -6.14 15.96
C PRO A 31 17.67 -5.41 14.60
N LEU A 32 16.56 -5.55 13.85
CA LEU A 32 16.38 -4.85 12.57
C LEU A 32 15.99 -3.38 12.76
N LEU A 33 15.55 -3.00 13.96
CA LEU A 33 15.18 -1.61 14.24
C LEU A 33 16.42 -0.76 14.51
N SER A 34 16.40 0.45 13.95
CA SER A 34 17.30 1.52 14.35
C SER A 34 17.02 1.98 15.79
N PRO A 35 17.99 2.63 16.46
CA PRO A 35 17.79 3.19 17.80
C PRO A 35 16.56 4.10 17.91
N ARG A 36 16.33 4.98 16.92
CA ARG A 36 15.16 5.87 16.88
C ARG A 36 13.84 5.11 16.77
N GLU A 37 13.82 3.97 16.09
CA GLU A 37 12.63 3.13 15.98
C GLU A 37 12.36 2.36 17.26
N HIS A 38 13.41 1.91 17.97
CA HIS A 38 13.26 1.35 19.32
C HIS A 38 12.63 2.37 20.27
N GLU A 39 13.12 3.61 20.27
CA GLU A 39 12.55 4.69 21.08
C GLU A 39 11.09 4.97 20.72
N ARG A 40 10.77 5.06 19.42
CA ARG A 40 9.40 5.26 18.96
C ARG A 40 8.47 4.12 19.37
N MET A 41 8.92 2.88 19.21
CA MET A 41 8.16 1.69 19.59
C MET A 41 7.88 1.66 21.10
N ALA A 42 8.86 2.02 21.92
CA ALA A 42 8.70 2.07 23.38
C ALA A 42 7.63 3.07 23.85
N ARG A 43 7.39 4.14 23.07
CA ARG A 43 6.37 5.16 23.38
C ARG A 43 4.94 4.75 23.00
N LEU A 44 4.76 3.69 22.21
CA LEU A 44 3.43 3.19 21.87
C LEU A 44 2.77 2.59 23.11
N VAL A 45 1.51 2.93 23.34
CA VAL A 45 0.76 2.55 24.55
C VAL A 45 0.31 1.09 24.50
N PHE A 46 -0.23 0.65 23.35
CA PHE A 46 -0.83 -0.68 23.22
C PHE A 46 0.14 -1.67 22.58
N GLU A 47 0.16 -2.90 23.10
CA GLU A 47 1.04 -3.96 22.57
C GLU A 47 0.73 -4.28 21.11
N ARG A 48 -0.55 -4.25 20.71
CA ARG A 48 -0.95 -4.42 19.30
C ARG A 48 -0.28 -3.41 18.37
N ASP A 49 -0.09 -2.17 18.81
CA ASP A 49 0.53 -1.13 18.01
C ASP A 49 2.04 -1.32 17.94
N ARG A 50 2.67 -1.74 19.05
CA ARG A 50 4.09 -2.11 19.09
C ARG A 50 4.39 -3.28 18.15
N GLN A 51 3.56 -4.31 18.20
CA GLN A 51 3.64 -5.49 17.33
C GLN A 51 3.49 -5.10 15.87
N ARG A 52 2.43 -4.35 15.50
CA ARG A 52 2.24 -3.88 14.13
C ARG A 52 3.41 -3.02 13.66
N PHE A 53 3.94 -2.14 14.51
CA PHE A 53 5.11 -1.32 14.20
C PHE A 53 6.36 -2.18 13.90
N LEU A 54 6.67 -3.14 14.78
CA LEU A 54 7.80 -4.06 14.61
C LEU A 54 7.67 -4.88 13.33
N LEU A 55 6.50 -5.51 13.12
CA LEU A 55 6.22 -6.34 11.94
C LEU A 55 6.30 -5.52 10.65
N THR A 56 5.79 -4.29 10.64
CA THR A 56 5.89 -3.39 9.49
C THR A 56 7.35 -3.10 9.16
N ARG A 57 8.17 -2.78 10.16
CA ARG A 57 9.59 -2.48 9.95
C ARG A 57 10.40 -3.70 9.50
N ALA A 58 10.10 -4.88 10.05
CA ALA A 58 10.70 -6.13 9.60
C ALA A 58 10.35 -6.42 8.13
N LEU A 59 9.06 -6.38 7.79
CA LEU A 59 8.57 -6.64 6.43
C LEU A 59 9.24 -5.76 5.39
N VAL A 60 9.30 -4.45 5.63
CA VAL A 60 9.86 -3.49 4.65
C VAL A 60 11.34 -3.76 4.44
N ARG A 61 12.10 -3.92 5.53
CA ARG A 61 13.55 -4.12 5.48
C ARG A 61 13.93 -5.43 4.79
N THR A 62 13.27 -6.53 5.15
CA THR A 62 13.53 -7.82 4.52
C THR A 62 13.08 -7.83 3.07
N MET A 63 11.95 -7.18 2.74
CA MET A 63 11.49 -7.06 1.36
C MET A 63 12.47 -6.28 0.47
N LEU A 64 12.99 -5.15 0.94
CA LEU A 64 13.96 -4.34 0.18
C LEU A 64 15.29 -5.07 -0.04
N SER A 65 15.78 -5.81 0.96
CA SER A 65 17.00 -6.64 0.84
C SER A 65 16.89 -7.78 -0.17
N ARG A 66 15.68 -8.06 -0.70
CA ARG A 66 15.50 -9.01 -1.81
C ARG A 66 15.76 -8.39 -3.19
N TYR A 67 15.98 -7.09 -3.27
CA TYR A 67 16.31 -6.38 -4.51
C TYR A 67 17.70 -5.75 -4.50
N ALA A 68 18.39 -5.81 -3.38
CA ALA A 68 19.65 -5.13 -3.18
C ALA A 68 20.50 -5.89 -2.16
N THR A 69 21.81 -5.88 -2.38
CA THR A 69 22.78 -6.44 -1.44
C THR A 69 23.02 -5.48 -0.27
N VAL A 70 21.98 -5.24 0.51
CA VAL A 70 21.97 -4.39 1.72
C VAL A 70 21.33 -5.22 2.82
N ALA A 71 21.94 -5.30 4.00
CA ALA A 71 21.35 -6.08 5.09
C ALA A 71 20.06 -5.39 5.59
N PRO A 72 19.04 -6.15 6.04
CA PRO A 72 17.78 -5.54 6.48
C PRO A 72 17.96 -4.44 7.53
N ALA A 73 18.87 -4.61 8.49
CA ALA A 73 19.14 -3.62 9.55
C ALA A 73 19.81 -2.33 9.05
N ASP A 74 20.45 -2.36 7.87
CA ASP A 74 21.22 -1.22 7.33
C ASP A 74 20.33 -0.23 6.56
N TRP A 75 19.09 -0.58 6.25
CA TRP A 75 18.16 0.34 5.59
C TRP A 75 17.80 1.52 6.48
N GLN A 76 18.03 2.73 5.95
CA GLN A 76 17.68 3.98 6.59
C GLN A 76 16.51 4.64 5.88
N PHE A 77 15.58 5.18 6.67
CA PHE A 77 14.35 5.77 6.18
C PHE A 77 14.18 7.18 6.71
N MET A 78 13.58 8.04 5.90
CA MET A 78 13.03 9.32 6.32
C MET A 78 11.53 9.35 6.09
N ALA A 79 10.83 10.23 6.81
CA ALA A 79 9.44 10.54 6.50
C ALA A 79 9.41 11.74 5.55
N ASN A 80 8.63 11.68 4.49
CA ASN A 80 8.36 12.84 3.66
C ASN A 80 7.41 13.82 4.38
N VAL A 81 7.06 14.93 3.72
CA VAL A 81 6.19 15.98 4.30
C VAL A 81 4.78 15.49 4.69
N HIS A 82 4.36 14.34 4.16
CA HIS A 82 3.08 13.70 4.46
C HIS A 82 3.22 12.48 5.39
N GLY A 83 4.40 12.28 5.99
CA GLY A 83 4.65 11.19 6.94
C GLY A 83 4.90 9.82 6.30
N ARG A 84 4.93 9.71 4.97
CA ARG A 84 5.22 8.46 4.25
C ARG A 84 6.72 8.14 4.39
N PRO A 85 7.08 6.89 4.73
CA PRO A 85 8.48 6.49 4.75
C PRO A 85 9.06 6.38 3.33
N GLU A 86 10.24 6.94 3.14
CA GLU A 86 11.06 6.88 1.92
C GLU A 86 12.49 6.47 2.29
N LEU A 87 13.24 5.94 1.33
CA LEU A 87 14.66 5.64 1.53
C LEU A 87 15.42 6.97 1.74
N LEU A 88 16.19 7.06 2.83
CA LEU A 88 16.96 8.27 3.13
C LEU A 88 18.03 8.54 2.05
N GLU A 89 18.73 7.49 1.65
CA GLU A 89 19.73 7.52 0.60
C GLU A 89 19.60 6.26 -0.26
N ARG A 90 19.97 6.36 -1.54
CA ARG A 90 20.11 5.20 -2.42
C ARG A 90 21.54 4.67 -2.28
N PRO A 91 21.77 3.48 -1.70
CA PRO A 91 23.13 2.94 -1.60
C PRO A 91 23.74 2.72 -3.00
N ALA A 92 25.07 2.78 -3.09
CA ALA A 92 25.77 2.56 -4.36
C ALA A 92 25.46 1.16 -4.92
N GLY A 93 25.19 1.08 -6.24
CA GLY A 93 24.85 -0.17 -6.92
C GLY A 93 23.42 -0.69 -6.68
N VAL A 94 22.61 0.02 -5.88
CA VAL A 94 21.19 -0.31 -5.67
C VAL A 94 20.33 0.35 -6.76
N PRO A 95 19.36 -0.38 -7.36
CA PRO A 95 18.42 0.22 -8.31
C PRO A 95 17.57 1.32 -7.64
N ASP A 96 16.84 2.12 -8.43
CA ASP A 96 15.92 3.14 -7.88
C ASP A 96 14.69 2.46 -7.22
N LEU A 97 14.88 1.86 -6.05
CA LEU A 97 13.82 1.17 -5.32
C LEU A 97 12.80 2.17 -4.79
N ARG A 98 11.54 1.95 -5.17
CA ARG A 98 10.39 2.69 -4.68
C ARG A 98 9.48 1.73 -3.96
N PHE A 99 8.96 2.13 -2.81
CA PHE A 99 8.07 1.29 -2.03
C PHE A 99 6.91 2.09 -1.43
N ASN A 100 5.85 1.38 -1.08
CA ASN A 100 4.73 1.93 -0.34
C ASN A 100 4.19 0.89 0.64
N ILE A 101 3.63 1.35 1.76
CA ILE A 101 3.11 0.51 2.82
C ILE A 101 1.70 0.95 3.14
N SER A 102 0.83 -0.03 3.36
CA SER A 102 -0.44 0.20 4.04
C SER A 102 -0.65 -0.86 5.12
N HIS A 103 -1.39 -0.53 6.15
CA HIS A 103 -1.78 -1.48 7.17
C HIS A 103 -3.15 -1.14 7.72
N THR A 104 -3.90 -2.16 8.05
CA THR A 104 -5.21 -2.07 8.69
C THR A 104 -5.26 -3.09 9.82
N ASP A 105 -6.40 -3.25 10.47
CA ASP A 105 -6.55 -4.25 11.53
C ASP A 105 -6.41 -5.65 10.94
N GLY A 106 -5.36 -6.38 11.31
CA GLY A 106 -5.14 -7.77 10.87
C GLY A 106 -4.13 -7.94 9.72
N LEU A 107 -3.84 -6.89 8.94
CA LEU A 107 -3.02 -7.01 7.73
C LEU A 107 -2.07 -5.82 7.50
N ILE A 108 -0.83 -6.13 7.09
CA ILE A 108 0.13 -5.18 6.55
C ILE A 108 0.42 -5.57 5.09
N ALA A 109 0.46 -4.58 4.20
CA ALA A 109 0.90 -4.73 2.82
C ALA A 109 2.10 -3.81 2.53
N CYS A 110 3.10 -4.34 1.84
CA CYS A 110 4.24 -3.58 1.34
C CYS A 110 4.41 -3.85 -0.14
N ALA A 111 4.36 -2.80 -0.97
CA ALA A 111 4.61 -2.88 -2.41
C ALA A 111 5.98 -2.31 -2.73
N VAL A 112 6.74 -2.97 -3.63
CA VAL A 112 8.05 -2.51 -4.11
C VAL A 112 8.09 -2.58 -5.64
N THR A 113 8.67 -1.54 -6.23
CA THR A 113 8.97 -1.42 -7.67
C THR A 113 10.33 -0.74 -7.87
N ILE A 114 10.77 -0.64 -9.12
CA ILE A 114 12.02 0.04 -9.52
C ILE A 114 11.71 1.16 -10.50
N GLY A 115 12.22 2.36 -10.20
CA GLY A 115 12.20 3.54 -11.07
C GLY A 115 10.81 4.13 -11.35
N ARG A 116 9.80 3.73 -10.56
CA ARG A 116 8.39 4.05 -10.83
C ARG A 116 7.63 4.32 -9.54
N GLU A 117 6.59 5.12 -9.63
CA GLU A 117 5.70 5.34 -8.50
C GLU A 117 4.84 4.11 -8.24
N VAL A 118 4.65 3.79 -6.96
CA VAL A 118 3.77 2.73 -6.50
C VAL A 118 3.07 3.19 -5.23
N GLY A 119 1.80 2.82 -5.12
CA GLY A 119 0.98 3.01 -3.93
C GLY A 119 0.14 1.77 -3.69
N VAL A 120 0.06 1.34 -2.44
CA VAL A 120 -0.77 0.22 -2.00
C VAL A 120 -1.67 0.69 -0.87
N ASP A 121 -2.91 0.23 -0.89
CA ASP A 121 -3.82 0.42 0.22
C ASP A 121 -4.51 -0.89 0.60
N VAL A 122 -4.73 -1.08 1.90
CA VAL A 122 -5.47 -2.23 2.43
C VAL A 122 -6.42 -1.77 3.52
N GLU A 123 -7.67 -2.25 3.47
CA GLU A 123 -8.70 -1.92 4.45
C GLU A 123 -9.44 -3.15 4.94
N HIS A 124 -9.74 -3.18 6.24
CA HIS A 124 -10.58 -4.20 6.86
C HIS A 124 -12.07 -3.85 6.64
N VAL A 125 -12.74 -4.66 5.83
CA VAL A 125 -14.15 -4.52 5.49
C VAL A 125 -15.03 -4.93 6.67
N GLY A 126 -16.08 -4.17 6.95
CA GLY A 126 -16.89 -4.29 8.17
C GLY A 126 -16.57 -3.23 9.23
N ARG A 127 -15.62 -2.32 8.98
CA ARG A 127 -15.48 -1.09 9.77
C ARG A 127 -16.62 -0.13 9.39
N ARG A 128 -17.24 0.49 10.39
CA ARG A 128 -18.46 1.33 10.29
C ARG A 128 -18.25 2.70 9.61
N LEU A 129 -17.34 2.81 8.64
CA LEU A 129 -17.03 4.02 7.88
C LEU A 129 -17.48 3.81 6.45
N THR A 130 -18.64 4.32 6.02
CA THR A 130 -19.04 4.07 4.63
C THR A 130 -19.79 5.23 3.96
N ARG A 131 -20.98 5.62 4.44
CA ARG A 131 -21.82 6.52 3.63
C ARG A 131 -21.43 8.00 3.67
N ASP A 132 -21.22 8.55 4.87
CA ASP A 132 -20.99 10.00 5.02
C ASP A 132 -19.63 10.42 4.44
N VAL A 133 -18.66 9.50 4.43
CA VAL A 133 -17.35 9.71 3.82
C VAL A 133 -17.46 9.72 2.30
N ALA A 134 -18.12 8.71 1.71
CA ALA A 134 -18.31 8.65 0.26
C ALA A 134 -19.03 9.89 -0.26
N ALA A 135 -20.15 10.26 0.36
CA ALA A 135 -20.96 11.40 -0.06
C ALA A 135 -20.21 12.73 -0.01
N ARG A 136 -19.19 12.85 0.86
CA ARG A 136 -18.42 14.08 1.05
C ARG A 136 -17.16 14.15 0.18
N PHE A 137 -16.57 13.01 -0.15
CA PHE A 137 -15.22 12.98 -0.71
C PHE A 137 -15.12 12.29 -2.08
N PHE A 138 -16.03 11.38 -2.45
CA PHE A 138 -15.91 10.69 -3.75
C PHE A 138 -16.39 11.56 -4.91
N ALA A 139 -15.97 11.19 -6.13
CA ALA A 139 -16.45 11.85 -7.32
C ALA A 139 -17.96 11.64 -7.47
N PRO A 140 -18.72 12.62 -8.01
CA PRO A 140 -20.16 12.51 -8.16
C PRO A 140 -20.63 11.24 -8.89
N SER A 141 -19.86 10.77 -9.89
CA SER A 141 -20.13 9.55 -10.64
C SER A 141 -20.03 8.28 -9.78
N GLU A 142 -19.05 8.19 -8.88
CA GLU A 142 -18.87 7.06 -7.97
C GLU A 142 -19.95 7.06 -6.88
N VAL A 143 -20.32 8.25 -6.37
CA VAL A 143 -21.43 8.41 -5.42
C VAL A 143 -22.74 7.94 -6.05
N ALA A 144 -23.03 8.36 -7.28
CA ALA A 144 -24.22 7.93 -8.02
C ALA A 144 -24.23 6.41 -8.25
N HIS A 145 -23.08 5.83 -8.63
CA HIS A 145 -22.96 4.38 -8.78
C HIS A 145 -23.21 3.65 -7.46
N LEU A 146 -22.56 4.05 -6.36
CA LEU A 146 -22.80 3.48 -5.03
C LEU A 146 -24.27 3.54 -4.62
N GLN A 147 -24.94 4.65 -4.89
CA GLN A 147 -26.36 4.83 -4.55
C GLN A 147 -27.30 3.97 -5.38
N SER A 148 -26.94 3.64 -6.63
CA SER A 148 -27.73 2.76 -7.49
C SER A 148 -27.69 1.28 -7.10
N LEU A 149 -26.70 0.87 -6.30
CA LEU A 149 -26.50 -0.53 -5.93
C LEU A 149 -27.41 -0.98 -4.78
N PRO A 150 -27.78 -2.28 -4.71
CA PRO A 150 -28.40 -2.88 -3.53
C PRO A 150 -27.56 -2.64 -2.26
N LYS A 151 -28.22 -2.40 -1.11
CA LYS A 151 -27.56 -1.99 0.15
C LYS A 151 -26.46 -2.95 0.61
N ASP A 152 -26.64 -4.24 0.39
CA ASP A 152 -25.70 -5.32 0.72
C ASP A 152 -24.43 -5.31 -0.15
N LYS A 153 -24.46 -4.68 -1.33
CA LYS A 153 -23.29 -4.52 -2.21
C LYS A 153 -22.55 -3.21 -2.00
N GLN A 154 -23.21 -2.19 -1.45
CA GLN A 154 -22.63 -0.84 -1.34
C GLN A 154 -21.36 -0.80 -0.48
N GLU A 155 -21.29 -1.57 0.60
CA GLU A 155 -20.11 -1.59 1.46
C GLU A 155 -18.87 -2.11 0.71
N ARG A 156 -19.01 -3.21 -0.03
CA ARG A 156 -17.89 -3.78 -0.81
C ARG A 156 -17.40 -2.80 -1.87
N VAL A 157 -18.33 -2.22 -2.64
CA VAL A 157 -17.99 -1.26 -3.70
C VAL A 157 -17.43 0.05 -3.11
N PHE A 158 -17.85 0.44 -1.91
CA PHE A 158 -17.23 1.56 -1.21
C PHE A 158 -15.73 1.31 -0.96
N PHE A 159 -15.38 0.14 -0.42
CA PHE A 159 -13.98 -0.23 -0.20
C PHE A 159 -13.22 -0.45 -1.50
N ASP A 160 -13.89 -0.83 -2.59
CA ASP A 160 -13.27 -0.87 -3.91
C ASP A 160 -12.76 0.52 -4.32
N TYR A 161 -13.63 1.52 -4.25
CA TYR A 161 -13.25 2.91 -4.56
C TYR A 161 -12.24 3.46 -3.57
N TRP A 162 -12.46 3.27 -2.28
CA TRP A 162 -11.60 3.81 -1.24
C TRP A 162 -10.15 3.36 -1.40
N THR A 163 -9.95 2.05 -1.53
CA THR A 163 -8.59 1.48 -1.61
C THR A 163 -7.88 1.88 -2.90
N LEU A 164 -8.59 2.00 -4.03
CA LEU A 164 -8.02 2.50 -5.28
C LEU A 164 -7.62 3.98 -5.19
N LYS A 165 -8.47 4.82 -4.60
CA LYS A 165 -8.18 6.25 -4.42
C LYS A 165 -7.00 6.47 -3.50
N GLU A 166 -6.96 5.80 -2.35
CA GLU A 166 -5.84 5.87 -1.42
C GLU A 166 -4.55 5.32 -2.05
N ALA A 167 -4.61 4.22 -2.81
CA ALA A 167 -3.46 3.69 -3.53
C ALA A 167 -2.91 4.70 -4.55
N TYR A 168 -3.78 5.33 -5.35
CA TYR A 168 -3.37 6.37 -6.30
C TYR A 168 -2.72 7.58 -5.61
N ILE A 169 -3.35 8.10 -4.55
CA ILE A 169 -2.83 9.21 -3.75
C ILE A 169 -1.46 8.87 -3.17
N LYS A 170 -1.33 7.67 -2.61
CA LYS A 170 -0.08 7.15 -2.06
C LYS A 170 0.99 7.01 -3.14
N ALA A 171 0.64 6.60 -4.37
CA ALA A 171 1.60 6.53 -5.46
C ALA A 171 2.15 7.91 -5.83
N ARG A 172 1.25 8.90 -6.01
CA ARG A 172 1.58 10.29 -6.34
C ARG A 172 2.38 11.01 -5.25
N GLY A 173 2.29 10.56 -4.00
CA GLY A 173 3.11 11.07 -2.90
C GLY A 173 2.62 12.35 -2.23
N PHE A 174 1.44 12.88 -2.61
CA PHE A 174 0.87 14.14 -2.07
C PHE A 174 0.05 13.98 -0.77
N GLY A 175 -0.13 12.75 -0.27
CA GLY A 175 -1.03 12.48 0.85
C GLY A 175 -2.47 12.97 0.59
N LEU A 176 -3.26 13.19 1.64
CA LEU A 176 -4.67 13.65 1.55
C LEU A 176 -4.85 15.06 0.95
N ALA A 177 -3.81 15.69 0.40
CA ALA A 177 -3.91 16.99 -0.25
C ALA A 177 -4.65 16.91 -1.60
N LEU A 178 -4.77 15.72 -2.20
CA LEU A 178 -5.53 15.52 -3.43
C LEU A 178 -7.04 15.43 -3.13
N PRO A 179 -7.87 16.32 -3.70
CA PRO A 179 -9.31 16.21 -3.56
C PRO A 179 -9.79 14.90 -4.18
N LEU A 180 -10.32 14.00 -3.35
CA LEU A 180 -10.83 12.69 -3.76
C LEU A 180 -11.99 12.78 -4.78
N GLY A 181 -12.61 13.95 -4.93
CA GLY A 181 -13.68 14.24 -5.89
C GLY A 181 -13.19 14.69 -7.27
N ASP A 182 -11.91 15.03 -7.42
CA ASP A 182 -11.33 15.55 -8.68
C ASP A 182 -10.83 14.42 -9.61
N PHE A 183 -11.08 13.17 -9.24
CA PHE A 183 -10.81 12.00 -10.07
C PHE A 183 -11.76 10.86 -9.71
N ALA A 184 -12.09 10.02 -10.69
CA ALA A 184 -13.06 8.95 -10.54
C ALA A 184 -12.50 7.62 -11.06
N PHE A 185 -12.80 6.53 -10.37
CA PHE A 185 -12.58 5.20 -10.88
C PHE A 185 -13.82 4.66 -11.59
N HIS A 186 -13.59 3.96 -12.69
CA HIS A 186 -14.57 3.18 -13.41
C HIS A 186 -14.29 1.70 -13.17
N LEU A 187 -15.24 1.01 -12.56
CA LEU A 187 -15.16 -0.41 -12.23
C LEU A 187 -16.11 -1.17 -13.15
N THR A 188 -15.58 -2.12 -13.91
CA THR A 188 -16.38 -3.09 -14.68
C THR A 188 -16.09 -4.49 -14.12
N ALA A 189 -16.98 -5.45 -14.42
CA ALA A 189 -16.80 -6.82 -13.90
C ALA A 189 -15.60 -7.54 -14.52
N ASP A 190 -15.27 -7.20 -15.77
CA ASP A 190 -14.33 -7.95 -16.60
C ASP A 190 -13.02 -7.19 -16.91
N ASP A 191 -12.96 -5.88 -16.67
CA ASP A 191 -11.77 -5.06 -16.94
C ASP A 191 -11.05 -4.64 -15.66
N ALA A 192 -9.76 -4.32 -15.81
CA ALA A 192 -9.00 -3.67 -14.76
C ALA A 192 -9.60 -2.28 -14.45
N PRO A 193 -9.52 -1.81 -13.18
CA PRO A 193 -10.00 -0.47 -12.83
C PRO A 193 -9.33 0.61 -13.68
N ALA A 194 -10.13 1.52 -14.22
CA ALA A 194 -9.65 2.68 -14.97
C ALA A 194 -9.91 3.96 -14.16
N ILE A 195 -9.06 4.97 -14.33
CA ILE A 195 -9.18 6.27 -13.68
C ILE A 195 -9.51 7.36 -14.71
N ALA A 196 -10.30 8.34 -14.30
CA ALA A 196 -10.54 9.58 -15.04
C ALA A 196 -10.23 10.77 -14.13
N PHE A 197 -9.78 11.88 -14.72
CA PHE A 197 -9.36 13.07 -13.99
C PHE A 197 -10.18 14.28 -14.42
N GLU A 198 -10.55 15.12 -13.45
CA GLU A 198 -11.10 16.45 -13.73
C GLU A 198 -9.98 17.39 -14.21
N PRO A 199 -10.31 18.46 -14.97
CA PRO A 199 -9.32 19.44 -15.43
C PRO A 199 -8.51 20.11 -14.32
N SER A 200 -9.03 20.16 -13.09
CA SER A 200 -8.34 20.71 -11.91
C SER A 200 -7.17 19.83 -11.43
N LEU A 201 -7.13 18.55 -11.82
CA LEU A 201 -6.09 17.60 -11.45
C LEU A 201 -5.52 16.90 -12.69
N PRO A 202 -4.75 17.60 -13.54
CA PRO A 202 -4.24 17.01 -14.77
C PRO A 202 -3.26 15.86 -14.49
N ASP A 203 -3.61 14.67 -14.98
CA ASP A 203 -2.74 13.50 -15.10
C ASP A 203 -3.24 12.63 -16.27
N ASP A 204 -2.44 11.66 -16.69
CA ASP A 204 -2.75 10.79 -17.83
C ASP A 204 -3.19 9.40 -17.36
N PRO A 205 -4.46 9.01 -17.54
CA PRO A 205 -4.96 7.66 -17.20
C PRO A 205 -4.16 6.52 -17.83
N ALA A 206 -3.61 6.71 -19.04
CA ALA A 206 -2.87 5.68 -19.75
C ALA A 206 -1.52 5.36 -19.10
N THR A 207 -1.02 6.23 -18.23
CA THR A 207 0.25 6.03 -17.49
C THR A 207 0.07 5.28 -16.18
N TRP A 208 -1.16 4.85 -15.87
CA TRP A 208 -1.47 4.12 -14.66
C TRP A 208 -1.93 2.69 -14.95
N GLN A 209 -1.56 1.80 -14.04
CA GLN A 209 -2.06 0.44 -13.93
C GLN A 209 -2.63 0.29 -12.52
N PHE A 210 -3.83 -0.26 -12.44
CA PHE A 210 -4.51 -0.51 -11.18
C PHE A 210 -4.83 -1.98 -11.03
N LEU A 211 -4.77 -2.47 -9.80
CA LEU A 211 -5.18 -3.82 -9.44
C LEU A 211 -5.93 -3.77 -8.12
N GLN A 212 -6.89 -4.66 -7.98
CA GLN A 212 -7.52 -4.93 -6.70
C GLN A 212 -7.49 -6.42 -6.39
N ASP A 213 -7.44 -6.75 -5.11
CA ASP A 213 -7.51 -8.13 -4.65
C ASP A 213 -8.25 -8.21 -3.30
N TRP A 214 -8.64 -9.42 -2.90
CA TRP A 214 -9.09 -9.74 -1.56
C TRP A 214 -8.07 -10.68 -0.90
N PRO A 215 -6.99 -10.14 -0.31
CA PRO A 215 -5.97 -10.96 0.37
C PRO A 215 -6.54 -11.93 1.41
N THR A 216 -7.64 -11.52 2.05
CA THR A 216 -8.47 -12.38 2.88
C THR A 216 -9.94 -12.05 2.63
N PRO A 217 -10.90 -12.85 3.15
CA PRO A 217 -12.33 -12.55 3.04
C PRO A 217 -12.77 -11.20 3.62
N THR A 218 -11.94 -10.58 4.47
CA THR A 218 -12.24 -9.33 5.19
C THR A 218 -11.31 -8.18 4.84
N HIS A 219 -10.34 -8.37 3.95
CA HIS A 219 -9.40 -7.32 3.57
C HIS A 219 -9.52 -6.98 2.11
N ARG A 220 -9.75 -5.70 1.80
CA ARG A 220 -9.74 -5.20 0.43
C ARG A 220 -8.40 -4.52 0.16
N LEU A 221 -7.75 -4.90 -0.94
CA LEU A 221 -6.50 -4.30 -1.40
C LEU A 221 -6.72 -3.51 -2.68
N GLY A 222 -6.11 -2.33 -2.75
CA GLY A 222 -5.94 -1.52 -3.97
C GLY A 222 -4.46 -1.28 -4.23
N LEU A 223 -4.05 -1.34 -5.50
CA LEU A 223 -2.69 -1.09 -5.94
C LEU A 223 -2.71 -0.13 -7.13
N ALA A 224 -1.85 0.89 -7.08
CA ALA A 224 -1.63 1.83 -8.16
C ALA A 224 -0.15 1.83 -8.54
N ILE A 225 0.13 1.67 -9.83
CA ILE A 225 1.49 1.59 -10.37
C ILE A 225 1.59 2.57 -11.53
N ARG A 226 2.60 3.46 -11.49
CA ARG A 226 2.96 4.26 -12.67
C ARG A 226 3.66 3.34 -13.67
N ARG A 227 3.18 3.30 -14.90
CA ARG A 227 3.73 2.47 -15.99
C ARG A 227 4.11 3.30 -17.21
N THR A 228 4.86 2.67 -18.10
CA THR A 228 5.29 3.21 -19.39
C THR A 228 5.05 2.11 -20.44
N GLY A 229 3.97 2.25 -21.22
CA GLY A 229 3.55 1.20 -22.16
C GLY A 229 2.73 0.12 -21.47
N ASP A 230 3.10 -1.14 -21.68
CA ASP A 230 2.33 -2.29 -21.20
C ASP A 230 2.27 -2.41 -19.67
N ASP A 231 1.27 -3.14 -19.21
CA ASP A 231 1.09 -3.50 -17.80
C ASP A 231 2.27 -4.33 -17.29
N LEU A 232 2.64 -4.07 -16.03
CA LEU A 232 3.67 -4.81 -15.34
C LEU A 232 3.04 -6.04 -14.67
N PRO A 233 3.71 -7.21 -14.72
CA PRO A 233 3.36 -8.34 -13.88
C PRO A 233 3.38 -7.94 -12.40
N VAL A 234 2.30 -8.24 -11.69
CA VAL A 234 2.18 -8.03 -10.24
C VAL A 234 2.24 -9.38 -9.54
N ARG A 235 3.08 -9.49 -8.52
CA ARG A 235 3.21 -10.70 -7.70
C ARG A 235 2.82 -10.41 -6.26
N LEU A 236 1.63 -10.86 -5.86
CA LEU A 236 1.15 -10.82 -4.49
C LEU A 236 1.61 -12.07 -3.73
N ARG A 237 2.13 -11.90 -2.51
CA ARG A 237 2.61 -13.01 -1.68
C ARG A 237 2.29 -12.77 -0.22
N GLN A 238 1.71 -13.76 0.43
CA GLN A 238 1.69 -13.78 1.88
C GLN A 238 3.04 -14.28 2.41
N VAL A 239 3.63 -13.56 3.37
CA VAL A 239 4.99 -13.83 3.86
C VAL A 239 5.06 -13.83 5.39
N VAL A 240 6.12 -14.44 5.89
CA VAL A 240 6.64 -14.23 7.25
C VAL A 240 8.09 -13.74 7.07
N PRO A 241 8.40 -12.49 7.47
CA PRO A 241 9.72 -11.89 7.29
C PRO A 241 10.89 -12.70 7.86
#